data_AF-A0A8J5T823-F1
#
_entry.id   AF-A0A8J5T823-F1
#
_cell.length_a   1.000
_cell.length_b   1.000
_cell.length_c   1.000
_cell.angle_alpha   90.00
_cell.angle_beta   90.00
_cell.angle_gamma   90.00
#
_symmetry.space_group_name_H-M   'P 1'
#
loop_
_entity.id
_entity.type
_entity.pdbx_description
1 polymer ?
#
loop_
_entity_poly.entity_id
_entity_poly.type
_entity_poly.pdbx_seq_one_letter_code
_entity_poly.pdbx_strand_id
1 'polypeptide(L)'
;MIGGEKGKNDGGTKQWRCNHCQKTYKSSLTRVRVHLLGAHPGKKAQIQRCPVVLNDAAKYRELRDKIKELDEYAKSGQKMNNSLAQCFGAAERDAVDLKVMKFIAANDIAFNVLRSPYFSEMVTAINGTRSENIVPTQHGTRSMSKKHAKVVYP
;
A
#
# COMPACT_ATOMS: atom_id res chain seq x y z
N MET A 1 -43.37 -2.48 25.68
CA MET A 1 -42.78 -1.12 25.85
C MET A 1 -41.27 -1.35 26.03
N ILE A 2 -40.33 -0.82 25.26
CA ILE A 2 -40.11 0.53 24.73
C ILE A 2 -39.54 0.41 23.31
N GLY A 3 -40.12 1.14 22.35
CA GLY A 3 -39.62 1.24 20.98
C GLY A 3 -38.47 2.23 20.90
N GLY A 4 -37.31 1.79 20.41
CA GLY A 4 -36.17 2.66 20.17
C GLY A 4 -36.45 3.63 19.02
N GLU A 5 -36.13 4.91 19.24
CA GLU A 5 -36.36 6.03 18.35
C GLU A 5 -35.84 5.79 16.92
N LYS A 6 -36.68 6.15 15.92
CA LYS A 6 -36.37 6.09 14.49
C LYS A 6 -35.56 7.33 14.09
N GLY A 7 -34.28 7.16 13.75
CA GLY A 7 -33.46 8.20 13.12
C GLY A 7 -33.85 8.43 11.65
N LYS A 8 -33.88 9.71 11.23
CA LYS A 8 -34.35 10.24 9.93
C LYS A 8 -33.43 10.04 8.72
N ASN A 9 -32.68 8.93 8.62
CA ASN A 9 -31.79 8.68 7.47
C ASN A 9 -32.03 7.29 6.89
N ASP A 10 -32.62 7.18 5.70
CA ASP A 10 -32.82 5.92 4.95
C ASP A 10 -31.53 5.38 4.30
N GLY A 11 -30.38 5.65 4.91
CA GLY A 11 -29.08 5.11 4.53
C GLY A 11 -28.97 3.62 4.84
N GLY A 12 -29.34 2.78 3.88
CA GLY A 12 -28.61 1.57 3.45
C GLY A 12 -28.09 0.55 4.46
N THR A 13 -28.63 0.45 5.68
CA THR A 13 -28.24 -0.63 6.60
C THR A 13 -28.95 -1.93 6.22
N LYS A 14 -28.16 -2.98 5.92
CA LYS A 14 -28.68 -4.32 5.58
C LYS A 14 -29.52 -4.84 6.76
N GLN A 15 -30.67 -5.42 6.43
CA GLN A 15 -31.48 -6.14 7.41
C GLN A 15 -30.87 -7.52 7.65
N TRP A 16 -30.81 -7.96 8.90
CA TRP A 16 -30.30 -9.28 9.28
C TRP A 16 -31.11 -9.88 10.42
N ARG A 17 -31.17 -11.21 10.47
CA ARG A 17 -31.86 -11.98 11.50
C ARG A 17 -30.84 -12.73 12.35
N CYS A 18 -30.98 -12.69 13.67
CA CYS A 18 -30.13 -13.46 14.57
C CYS A 18 -30.57 -14.93 14.61
N ASN A 19 -29.67 -15.87 14.36
CA ASN A 19 -29.98 -17.30 14.36
C ASN A 19 -30.31 -17.87 15.76
N HIS A 20 -29.96 -17.15 16.84
CA HIS A 20 -30.19 -17.62 18.21
C HIS A 20 -31.51 -17.11 18.80
N CYS A 21 -31.83 -15.82 18.63
CA CYS A 21 -33.06 -15.22 19.18
C CYS A 21 -34.13 -14.90 18.13
N GLN A 22 -33.84 -15.14 16.85
CA GLN A 22 -34.73 -14.95 15.69
C GLN A 22 -35.24 -13.51 15.48
N LYS A 23 -34.73 -12.54 16.23
CA LYS A 23 -35.04 -11.12 16.06
C LYS A 23 -34.37 -10.57 14.81
N THR A 24 -35.08 -9.68 14.10
CA THR A 24 -34.59 -9.00 12.90
C THR A 24 -34.15 -7.59 13.25
N TYR A 25 -33.02 -7.16 12.70
CA TYR A 25 -32.38 -5.88 12.97
C TYR A 25 -31.97 -5.21 11.65
N LYS A 26 -32.02 -3.88 11.59
CA LYS A 26 -31.47 -3.08 10.50
C LYS A 26 -30.21 -2.38 11.00
N SER A 27 -29.04 -2.99 10.82
CA SER A 27 -27.79 -2.46 11.39
C SER A 27 -26.54 -3.01 10.71
N SER A 28 -25.37 -2.47 11.08
CA SER A 28 -24.08 -2.86 10.51
C SER A 28 -23.50 -4.14 11.14
N LEU A 29 -22.48 -4.73 10.51
CA LEU A 29 -21.73 -5.88 11.03
C LEU A 29 -21.21 -5.65 12.46
N THR A 30 -20.76 -4.43 12.77
CA THR A 30 -20.33 -4.07 14.13
C THR A 30 -21.45 -4.27 15.15
N ARG A 31 -22.70 -3.99 14.79
CA ARG A 31 -23.87 -4.19 15.65
C ARG A 31 -24.24 -5.68 15.77
N VAL A 32 -23.99 -6.49 14.74
CA VAL A 32 -24.07 -7.96 14.84
C VAL A 32 -23.09 -8.48 15.90
N ARG A 33 -21.83 -8.03 15.86
CA ARG A 33 -20.81 -8.41 16.86
C ARG A 33 -21.22 -8.00 18.28
N VAL A 34 -21.75 -6.79 18.45
CA VAL A 34 -22.23 -6.30 19.76
C VAL A 34 -23.45 -7.08 20.25
N HIS A 35 -24.36 -7.48 19.36
CA HIS A 35 -25.51 -8.32 19.71
C HIS A 35 -25.08 -9.68 20.28
N LEU A 36 -24.08 -10.34 19.68
CA LEU A 36 -23.63 -11.66 20.10
C LEU A 36 -22.69 -11.61 21.31
N LEU A 37 -21.67 -10.75 21.26
CA LEU A 37 -20.57 -10.74 22.23
C LEU A 37 -20.65 -9.63 23.29
N GLY A 38 -21.53 -8.64 23.10
CA GLY A 38 -21.56 -7.43 23.89
C GLY A 38 -20.68 -6.31 23.33
N ALA A 39 -20.79 -5.12 23.91
CA ALA A 39 -19.97 -3.99 23.52
C ALA A 39 -18.51 -4.18 23.94
N HIS A 40 -17.58 -3.64 23.15
CA HIS A 40 -16.19 -3.54 23.56
C HIS A 40 -16.08 -2.71 24.86
N PRO A 41 -15.09 -3.00 25.72
CA PRO A 41 -14.85 -2.24 26.95
C PRO A 41 -14.73 -0.74 26.62
N GLY A 42 -15.47 0.08 27.37
CA GLY A 42 -15.50 1.55 27.18
C GLY A 42 -16.50 2.08 26.15
N LYS A 43 -17.26 1.22 25.44
CA LYS A 43 -18.29 1.66 24.48
C LYS A 43 -19.70 1.29 24.95
N LYS A 44 -20.67 2.18 24.72
CA LYS A 44 -22.09 1.91 25.02
C LYS A 44 -22.68 0.94 23.99
N ALA A 45 -23.43 -0.06 24.47
CA ALA A 45 -24.17 -0.97 23.61
C ALA A 45 -25.37 -0.24 22.99
N GLN A 46 -25.30 0.06 21.70
CA GLN A 46 -26.41 0.67 20.95
C GLN A 46 -27.40 -0.37 20.38
N ILE A 47 -27.22 -1.64 20.72
CA ILE A 47 -28.11 -2.74 20.34
C ILE A 47 -28.19 -3.73 21.51
N GLN A 48 -29.38 -4.28 21.73
CA GLN A 48 -29.61 -5.27 22.78
C GLN A 48 -28.80 -6.53 22.53
N ARG A 49 -28.23 -7.10 23.59
CA ARG A 49 -27.50 -8.38 23.52
C ARG A 49 -28.48 -9.52 23.30
N CYS A 50 -28.03 -10.58 22.63
CA CYS A 50 -28.83 -11.77 22.40
C CYS A 50 -29.13 -12.47 23.73
N PRO A 51 -30.40 -12.63 24.13
CA PRO A 51 -30.74 -13.26 25.40
C PRO A 51 -30.35 -14.75 25.44
N VAL A 52 -30.45 -15.44 24.30
CA VAL A 52 -30.13 -16.86 24.18
C VAL A 52 -28.63 -17.11 24.31
N VAL A 53 -27.80 -16.31 23.64
CA VAL A 53 -26.33 -16.41 23.75
C VAL A 53 -25.84 -15.91 25.10
N LEU A 54 -26.53 -14.93 25.71
CA LEU A 54 -26.19 -14.44 27.05
C LEU A 54 -26.40 -15.51 28.12
N ASN A 55 -27.47 -16.29 28.02
CA ASN A 55 -27.80 -17.32 29.00
C ASN A 55 -27.04 -18.64 28.78
N ASP A 56 -26.44 -18.84 27.60
CA ASP A 56 -25.68 -20.05 27.26
C ASP A 56 -24.17 -19.77 27.28
N ALA A 57 -23.53 -20.10 28.40
CA ALA A 57 -22.10 -19.87 28.61
C ALA A 57 -21.21 -20.66 27.64
N ALA A 58 -21.63 -21.87 27.23
CA ALA A 58 -20.88 -22.70 26.30
C ALA A 58 -20.86 -22.08 24.91
N LYS A 59 -22.03 -21.70 24.38
CA LYS A 59 -22.13 -21.02 23.08
C LYS A 59 -21.38 -19.70 23.06
N TYR A 60 -21.45 -18.94 24.16
CA TYR A 60 -20.75 -17.66 24.26
C TYR A 60 -19.22 -17.83 24.19
N ARG A 61 -18.68 -18.83 24.91
CA ARG A 61 -17.24 -19.12 24.89
C ARG A 61 -16.79 -19.53 23.49
N GLU A 62 -17.52 -20.45 22.86
CA GLU A 62 -17.21 -20.92 21.51
C GLU A 62 -17.21 -19.78 20.47
N LEU A 63 -18.22 -18.91 20.49
CA LEU A 63 -18.30 -17.75 19.59
C LEU A 63 -17.15 -16.76 19.83
N ARG A 64 -16.77 -16.54 21.08
CA ARG A 64 -15.67 -15.66 21.46
C ARG A 64 -14.33 -16.21 20.97
N ASP A 65 -14.09 -17.50 21.18
CA ASP A 65 -12.82 -18.14 20.82
C ASP A 65 -12.64 -18.14 19.31
N LYS A 66 -13.66 -18.52 18.54
CA LYS A 66 -13.62 -18.46 17.06
C LYS A 66 -13.31 -17.05 16.54
N ILE A 67 -13.93 -16.02 17.11
CA ILE A 67 -13.68 -14.63 16.69
C ILE A 67 -12.28 -14.18 17.11
N LYS A 68 -11.78 -14.62 18.27
CA LYS A 68 -10.41 -14.33 18.71
C LYS A 68 -9.39 -14.93 17.75
N GLU A 69 -9.54 -16.20 17.38
CA GLU A 69 -8.67 -16.86 16.40
C GLU A 69 -8.69 -16.15 15.04
N LEU A 70 -9.87 -15.73 14.56
CA LEU A 70 -10.00 -14.96 13.33
C LEU A 70 -9.38 -13.56 13.42
N ASP A 71 -9.51 -12.88 14.56
CA ASP A 71 -8.89 -11.57 14.79
C ASP A 71 -7.35 -11.70 14.83
N GLU A 72 -6.80 -12.76 15.44
CA GLU A 72 -5.35 -13.04 15.44
C GLU A 72 -4.85 -13.46 14.06
N TYR A 73 -5.61 -14.27 13.32
CA TYR A 73 -5.33 -14.60 11.93
C TYR A 73 -5.35 -13.35 11.03
N ALA A 74 -6.31 -12.43 11.22
CA ALA A 74 -6.37 -11.18 10.49
C ALA A 74 -5.16 -10.26 10.79
N LYS A 75 -4.68 -10.23 12.03
CA LYS A 75 -3.47 -9.48 12.42
C LYS A 75 -2.21 -10.07 11.78
N SER A 76 -2.11 -11.40 11.72
CA SER A 76 -0.97 -12.08 11.07
C SER A 76 -1.03 -12.00 9.53
N GLY A 77 -2.22 -12.01 8.94
CA GLY A 77 -2.46 -11.81 7.51
C GLY A 77 -2.33 -10.36 7.03
N GLN A 78 -2.37 -9.37 7.93
CA GLN A 78 -2.03 -7.97 7.63
C GLN A 78 -0.53 -7.74 7.40
N LYS A 79 0.31 -8.77 7.57
CA LYS A 79 1.69 -8.78 7.08
C LYS A 79 1.76 -9.17 5.60
N MET A 80 0.72 -8.89 4.83
CA MET A 80 0.82 -8.80 3.38
C MET A 80 1.57 -7.52 3.06
N ASN A 81 2.67 -7.67 2.33
CA ASN A 81 3.57 -6.64 1.85
C ASN A 81 2.87 -5.79 0.77
N ASN A 82 1.77 -5.15 1.17
CA ASN A 82 0.94 -4.28 0.35
C ASN A 82 0.95 -2.89 0.96
N SER A 83 2.13 -2.44 1.40
CA SER A 83 2.37 -1.02 1.58
C SER A 83 2.09 -0.35 0.24
N LEU A 84 1.40 0.79 0.25
CA LEU A 84 1.21 1.64 -0.94
C LEU A 84 2.53 1.80 -1.72
N ALA A 85 3.67 1.85 -1.01
CA ALA A 85 5.01 1.93 -1.58
C ALA A 85 5.39 0.74 -2.49
N GLN A 86 4.92 -0.48 -2.20
CA GLN A 86 5.18 -1.65 -3.03
C GLN A 86 4.38 -1.63 -4.34
N CYS A 87 3.15 -1.12 -4.31
CA CYS A 87 2.36 -0.93 -5.55
C CYS A 87 3.00 0.12 -6.50
N PHE A 88 3.81 1.04 -5.97
CA PHE A 88 4.57 2.02 -6.76
C PHE A 88 6.01 1.59 -7.06
N GLY A 89 6.35 0.30 -6.84
CA GLY A 89 7.70 -0.23 -7.07
C GLY A 89 8.79 0.56 -6.34
N ALA A 90 8.49 1.17 -5.18
CA ALA A 90 9.41 2.07 -4.49
C ALA A 90 10.73 1.37 -4.17
N ALA A 91 10.68 0.11 -3.71
CA ALA A 91 11.87 -0.69 -3.42
C ALA A 91 12.74 -0.97 -4.67
N GLU A 92 12.12 -1.17 -5.83
CA GLU A 92 12.84 -1.38 -7.09
C GLU A 92 13.50 -0.09 -7.57
N ARG A 93 12.80 1.04 -7.44
CA ARG A 93 13.35 2.38 -7.73
C ARG A 93 14.49 2.72 -6.79
N ASP A 94 14.35 2.48 -5.49
CA ASP A 94 15.40 2.72 -4.49
C ASP A 94 16.66 1.88 -4.79
N ALA A 95 16.48 0.63 -5.25
CA ALA A 95 17.60 -0.22 -5.63
C ALA A 95 18.32 0.27 -6.90
N VAL A 96 17.59 0.83 -7.87
CA VAL A 96 18.16 1.48 -9.06
C VAL A 96 18.88 2.77 -8.68
N ASP A 97 18.22 3.63 -7.89
CA ASP A 97 18.76 4.91 -7.42
C ASP A 97 20.06 4.69 -6.63
N LEU A 98 20.12 3.67 -5.78
CA LEU A 98 21.35 3.33 -5.07
C LEU A 98 22.51 2.99 -6.01
N LYS A 99 22.27 2.25 -7.10
CA LYS A 99 23.31 1.93 -8.09
C LYS A 99 23.76 3.18 -8.85
N VAL A 100 22.81 4.01 -9.26
CA VAL A 100 23.08 5.27 -9.97
C VAL A 100 23.87 6.23 -9.08
N MET A 101 23.45 6.41 -7.83
CA MET A 101 24.14 7.26 -6.84
C MET A 101 25.56 6.77 -6.55
N LYS A 102 25.75 5.45 -6.39
CA LYS A 102 27.10 4.87 -6.23
C LYS A 102 28.01 5.16 -7.41
N PHE A 103 27.49 5.03 -8.65
CA PHE A 103 28.26 5.34 -9.85
C PHE A 103 28.65 6.82 -9.92
N ILE A 104 27.70 7.71 -9.65
CA ILE A 104 27.93 9.17 -9.64
C ILE A 104 29.00 9.55 -8.61
N ALA A 105 28.86 9.05 -7.38
CA ALA A 105 29.77 9.35 -6.29
C ALA A 105 31.18 8.78 -6.54
N ALA A 106 31.28 7.60 -7.15
CA ALA A 106 32.58 7.00 -7.47
C ALA A 106 33.34 7.72 -8.61
N ASN A 107 32.64 8.51 -9.43
CA ASN A 107 33.22 9.20 -10.60
C ASN A 107 33.12 10.73 -10.50
N ASP A 108 32.76 11.27 -9.34
CA ASP A 108 32.59 12.71 -9.07
C ASP A 108 31.72 13.44 -10.13
N ILE A 109 30.63 12.80 -10.56
CA ILE A 109 29.74 13.36 -11.59
C ILE A 109 28.79 14.38 -10.95
N ALA A 110 28.73 15.60 -11.50
CA ALA A 110 27.80 16.61 -11.01
C ALA A 110 26.33 16.22 -11.30
N PHE A 111 25.43 16.40 -10.33
CA PHE A 111 23.99 16.12 -10.47
C PHE A 111 23.30 16.85 -11.64
N ASN A 112 23.88 17.96 -12.10
CA ASN A 112 23.40 18.68 -13.27
C ASN A 112 23.43 17.83 -14.55
N VAL A 113 24.35 16.86 -14.65
CA VAL A 113 24.44 15.94 -15.80
C VAL A 113 23.18 15.07 -15.91
N LEU A 114 22.63 14.61 -14.78
CA LEU A 114 21.41 13.77 -14.76
C LEU A 114 20.16 14.53 -15.21
N ARG A 115 20.17 15.86 -15.09
CA ARG A 115 19.06 16.73 -15.55
C ARG A 115 19.18 17.10 -17.02
N SER A 116 20.27 16.70 -17.68
CA SER A 116 20.47 16.97 -19.09
C SER A 116 19.54 16.11 -19.95
N PRO A 117 18.89 16.66 -20.99
CA PRO A 117 18.09 15.85 -21.92
C PRO A 117 18.94 14.74 -22.57
N TYR A 118 20.23 14.99 -22.80
CA TYR A 118 21.16 14.00 -23.37
C TYR A 118 21.35 12.77 -22.46
N PHE A 119 21.31 12.95 -21.14
CA PHE A 119 21.36 11.82 -20.20
C PHE A 119 20.10 10.96 -20.32
N SER A 120 18.92 11.60 -20.44
CA SER A 120 17.65 10.90 -20.64
C SER A 120 17.61 10.15 -21.98
N GLU A 121 18.08 10.75 -23.06
CA GLU A 121 18.21 10.11 -24.38
C GLU A 121 19.14 8.90 -24.33
N MET A 122 20.32 9.05 -23.69
CA MET A 122 21.28 7.96 -23.52
C MET A 122 20.68 6.77 -22.75
N VAL A 123 20.03 7.01 -21.61
CA VAL A 123 19.39 5.95 -20.81
C VAL A 123 18.26 5.27 -21.60
N THR A 124 17.48 6.04 -22.36
CA THR A 124 16.41 5.49 -23.21
C THR A 124 16.96 4.62 -24.34
N ALA A 125 18.03 5.07 -25.00
CA ALA A 125 18.71 4.29 -26.03
C ALA A 125 19.28 2.99 -25.46
N ILE A 126 19.91 3.04 -24.28
CA ILE A 126 20.43 1.86 -23.57
C ILE A 126 19.31 0.86 -23.29
N ASN A 127 18.19 1.31 -22.72
CA ASN A 127 17.04 0.43 -22.41
C ASN A 127 16.39 -0.18 -23.66
N GLY A 128 16.46 0.50 -24.81
CA GLY A 128 15.96 0.00 -26.08
C GLY A 128 16.85 -1.05 -26.76
N THR A 129 18.11 -1.22 -26.31
CA THR A 129 19.04 -2.19 -26.89
C THR A 129 18.98 -3.55 -26.17
N ARG A 130 19.03 -4.64 -26.94
CA ARG A 130 19.11 -6.00 -26.39
C ARG A 130 20.47 -6.15 -25.70
N SER A 131 20.46 -6.54 -24.43
CA SER A 131 21.58 -6.60 -23.47
C SER A 131 22.78 -7.44 -23.93
N GLU A 132 23.48 -7.02 -24.97
CA GLU A 132 24.74 -7.60 -25.41
C GLU A 132 25.77 -6.46 -25.47
N ASN A 133 26.34 -6.15 -24.31
CA ASN A 133 27.52 -5.30 -24.11
C ASN A 133 27.55 -4.00 -24.93
N ILE A 134 26.87 -2.95 -24.44
CA ILE A 134 27.01 -1.59 -24.96
C ILE A 134 28.42 -1.09 -24.65
N VAL A 135 29.36 -1.37 -25.55
CA VAL A 135 30.68 -0.76 -25.56
C VAL A 135 30.58 0.43 -26.51
N PRO A 136 30.77 1.67 -26.04
CA PRO A 136 30.90 2.81 -26.95
C PRO A 136 31.99 2.48 -27.97
N THR A 137 31.65 2.43 -29.26
CA THR A 137 32.65 2.20 -30.29
C THR A 137 33.66 3.33 -30.20
N GLN A 138 34.90 3.03 -29.78
CA GLN A 138 35.96 4.02 -29.72
C GLN A 138 36.40 4.33 -31.14
N HIS A 139 35.73 5.28 -31.81
CA HIS A 139 36.34 5.97 -32.93
C HIS A 139 37.44 6.85 -32.35
N GLY A 140 38.67 6.53 -32.72
CA GLY A 140 39.90 6.98 -32.07
C GLY A 140 39.90 8.46 -31.73
N THR A 141 40.46 8.74 -30.55
CA THR A 141 40.91 10.05 -30.12
C THR A 141 41.92 10.61 -31.12
N ARG A 142 41.45 11.25 -32.19
CA ARG A 142 42.30 12.10 -33.01
C ARG A 142 42.61 13.32 -32.15
N SER A 143 43.83 13.38 -31.64
CA SER A 143 44.34 14.52 -30.90
C SER A 143 44.02 15.80 -31.66
N MET A 144 43.41 16.76 -30.96
CA MET A 144 43.29 18.12 -31.45
C MET A 144 44.69 18.75 -31.41
N SER A 145 45.49 18.43 -32.42
CA SER A 145 46.76 19.11 -32.65
C SER A 145 46.45 20.57 -33.00
N LYS A 146 46.82 21.47 -32.10
CA LYS A 146 46.70 22.94 -32.23
C LYS A 146 47.23 23.38 -33.60
N LYS A 147 46.33 23.68 -34.54
CA LYS A 147 46.68 24.45 -35.74
C LYS A 147 46.37 25.91 -35.44
N HIS A 148 47.43 26.71 -35.38
CA HIS A 148 47.38 28.15 -35.25
C HIS A 148 46.46 28.73 -36.33
N ALA A 149 45.37 29.40 -35.92
CA ALA A 149 44.58 30.23 -36.81
C ALA A 149 45.30 31.57 -36.97
N LYS A 150 45.87 31.83 -38.14
CA LYS A 150 46.21 33.21 -38.55
C LYS A 150 44.90 33.92 -38.86
N VAL A 151 44.56 34.90 -38.04
CA VAL A 151 43.52 35.88 -38.34
C VAL A 151 44.11 36.89 -39.33
N VAL A 152 43.50 37.02 -40.50
CA VAL A 152 43.73 38.13 -41.44
C VAL A 152 42.44 38.93 -41.47
N TYR A 153 42.51 40.21 -41.10
CA TYR A 153 41.45 41.18 -41.39
C TYR A 153 41.87 42.03 -42.60
N PRO A 154 40.90 42.56 -43.38
CA PRO A 154 41.17 43.56 -44.41
C PRO A 154 41.71 44.86 -43.83
#